data_AF-A0A0B7GPM4-F1
#
_entry.id   AF-A0A0B7GPM4-F1
#
_cell.length_a   1.000
_cell.length_b   1.000
_cell.length_c   1.000
_cell.angle_alpha   90.00
_cell.angle_beta   90.00
_cell.angle_gamma   90.00
#
_symmetry.space_group_name_H-M   'P 1'
#
loop_
_entity.id
_entity.type
_entity.pdbx_description
1 polymer ?
#
loop_
_entity_poly.entity_id
_entity_poly.type
_entity_poly.pdbx_seq_one_letter_code
_entity_poly.pdbx_strand_id
1 'polypeptide(L)'
;MDKIRMRTNAGSINLRVTTKDGSPCEVWNGGKKIAELQSDNWENIAVQNNAEEIIIKGYDIQELGCDNNQLTTLNASGCTSLQWLYCYDNQLTTLNASGLTSLRRLSCFSNQLTALDVSSCTSLQWLYCSNNQLTELNVSGLTSLQELSCSNNQLTTLSVSGLTSLQRLYCQHNQLTELDVSGLRSLQWLDCYDNQLTTLNASGCTSLQVLECSSNQLTALDIRGLTSLRTLYCSRNQLTELNVSGLTSLQELSCSNNQLTTLSVSGLTSLQRLYCQHNQLTELDVSGLRSLEELECFRNKLTTLNASGCTSLQVLECSSNQLTALDIRGLTSLEHLYCYDNRLTALDIRGLTSLEHLECYNNQLTSLAVSGLTSLQWLDCYDNQLTTLNASGCTSLQELYCFRTQLTALDVSGCTSLVDLRCDDNQLAAEAFKKLFEDLPKRELYGEAILYKDGDSNYKDFSQPPELAAAFKHAKAKGWRLYKINNDDLMKL
;
A
#
# COMPACT_ATOMS: atom_id res chain seq x y z
N MET A 1 -21.33 40.84 -22.97
CA MET A 1 -19.92 40.54 -23.28
C MET A 1 -19.24 40.18 -21.97
N ASP A 2 -18.85 38.93 -21.85
CA ASP A 2 -18.16 38.39 -20.70
C ASP A 2 -16.73 38.96 -20.65
N LYS A 3 -16.23 39.15 -19.42
CA LYS A 3 -14.87 39.64 -19.18
C LYS A 3 -14.24 38.84 -18.05
N ILE A 4 -13.24 38.05 -18.38
CA ILE A 4 -12.40 37.34 -17.41
C ILE A 4 -11.14 38.17 -17.21
N ARG A 5 -10.75 38.37 -15.95
CA ARG A 5 -9.53 39.10 -15.57
C ARG A 5 -8.61 38.19 -14.79
N MET A 6 -7.32 38.21 -15.09
CA MET A 6 -6.31 37.43 -14.38
C MET A 6 -4.96 38.14 -14.35
N ARG A 7 -4.11 37.75 -13.40
CA ARG A 7 -2.69 38.15 -13.33
C ARG A 7 -1.82 36.92 -13.22
N THR A 8 -0.62 36.97 -13.81
CA THR A 8 0.36 35.89 -13.81
C THR A 8 1.76 36.43 -13.56
N ASN A 9 2.63 35.59 -12.99
CA ASN A 9 4.06 35.85 -12.92
C ASN A 9 4.84 35.26 -14.11
N ALA A 10 4.21 34.42 -14.94
CA ALA A 10 4.83 33.76 -16.07
C ALA A 10 4.99 34.71 -17.29
N GLY A 11 6.00 34.47 -18.12
CA GLY A 11 6.21 35.20 -19.38
C GLY A 11 5.26 34.79 -20.51
N SER A 12 4.50 33.71 -20.32
CA SER A 12 3.46 33.24 -21.23
C SER A 12 2.36 32.51 -20.45
N ILE A 13 1.19 32.40 -21.06
CA ILE A 13 0.04 31.69 -20.51
C ILE A 13 -0.53 30.73 -21.54
N ASN A 14 -0.89 29.53 -21.11
CA ASN A 14 -1.63 28.58 -21.91
C ASN A 14 -3.13 28.73 -21.60
N LEU A 15 -3.93 29.08 -22.58
CA LEU A 15 -5.37 29.30 -22.41
C LEU A 15 -6.16 28.43 -23.36
N ARG A 16 -7.33 27.97 -22.89
CA ARG A 16 -8.39 27.39 -23.71
C ARG A 16 -9.69 28.07 -23.36
N VAL A 17 -10.45 28.50 -24.37
CA VAL A 17 -11.75 29.12 -24.16
C VAL A 17 -12.73 28.57 -25.19
N THR A 18 -13.94 28.23 -24.75
CA THR A 18 -15.04 27.89 -25.64
C THR A 18 -16.22 28.81 -25.38
N THR A 19 -16.90 29.20 -26.45
CA THR A 19 -18.12 30.02 -26.43
C THR A 19 -19.27 29.18 -26.98
N LYS A 20 -20.49 29.54 -26.58
CA LYS A 20 -21.70 28.79 -26.97
C LYS A 20 -21.90 28.65 -28.49
N ASP A 21 -21.49 29.64 -29.27
CA ASP A 21 -21.66 29.70 -30.73
C ASP A 21 -20.35 29.49 -31.51
N GLY A 22 -19.24 29.19 -30.82
CA GLY A 22 -17.92 29.07 -31.44
C GLY A 22 -17.29 30.42 -31.82
N SER A 23 -17.86 31.55 -31.41
CA SER A 23 -17.26 32.87 -31.64
C SER A 23 -15.91 33.01 -30.93
N PRO A 24 -14.93 33.68 -31.56
CA PRO A 24 -13.59 33.83 -30.99
C PRO A 24 -13.59 34.74 -29.76
N CYS A 25 -12.62 34.51 -28.87
CA CYS A 25 -12.38 35.34 -27.69
C CYS A 25 -11.09 36.16 -27.86
N GLU A 26 -11.14 37.45 -27.54
CA GLU A 26 -9.95 38.30 -27.60
C GLU A 26 -9.19 38.30 -26.28
N VAL A 27 -7.87 38.17 -26.34
CA VAL A 27 -6.98 38.26 -25.17
C VAL A 27 -6.21 39.57 -25.22
N TRP A 28 -6.28 40.32 -24.13
CA TRP A 28 -5.69 41.65 -24.01
C TRP A 28 -4.71 41.71 -22.83
N ASN A 29 -3.58 42.42 -22.97
CA ASN A 29 -2.65 42.73 -21.88
C ASN A 29 -2.06 44.13 -22.10
N GLY A 30 -2.00 44.96 -21.05
CA GLY A 30 -1.50 46.35 -21.15
C GLY A 30 -2.24 47.22 -22.18
N GLY A 31 -3.54 47.00 -22.37
CA GLY A 31 -4.37 47.75 -23.33
C GLY A 31 -4.21 47.34 -24.81
N LYS A 32 -3.39 46.33 -25.12
CA LYS A 32 -3.20 45.81 -26.49
C LYS A 32 -3.83 44.41 -26.62
N LYS A 33 -4.42 44.13 -27.78
CA LYS A 33 -4.83 42.76 -28.15
C LYS A 33 -3.55 41.96 -28.44
N ILE A 34 -3.35 40.87 -27.71
CA ILE A 34 -2.15 40.02 -27.82
C ILE A 34 -2.44 38.68 -28.48
N ALA A 35 -3.69 38.23 -28.47
CA ALA A 35 -4.13 37.02 -29.16
C ALA A 35 -5.65 37.05 -29.43
N GLU A 36 -6.10 36.12 -30.26
CA GLU A 36 -7.50 35.81 -30.50
C GLU A 36 -7.65 34.29 -30.46
N LEU A 37 -8.32 33.80 -29.42
CA LEU A 37 -8.55 32.37 -29.19
C LEU A 37 -9.72 31.90 -30.07
N GLN A 38 -9.46 30.90 -30.90
CA GLN A 38 -10.50 30.18 -31.64
C GLN A 38 -11.01 29.00 -30.80
N SER A 39 -12.27 28.61 -30.97
CA SER A 39 -12.89 27.59 -30.12
C SER A 39 -12.13 26.26 -30.14
N ASP A 40 -11.95 25.68 -28.96
CA ASP A 40 -11.56 24.28 -28.68
C ASP A 40 -10.06 23.95 -28.59
N ASN A 41 -9.13 24.83 -28.96
CA ASN A 41 -7.69 24.58 -28.85
C ASN A 41 -7.04 25.25 -27.63
N TRP A 42 -5.97 24.63 -27.13
CA TRP A 42 -5.04 25.26 -26.20
C TRP A 42 -4.07 26.14 -26.97
N GLU A 43 -3.91 27.39 -26.53
CA GLU A 43 -2.98 28.34 -27.14
C GLU A 43 -2.04 28.92 -26.09
N ASN A 44 -0.74 28.82 -26.37
CA ASN A 44 0.30 29.46 -25.56
C ASN A 44 0.52 30.91 -26.06
N ILE A 45 0.17 31.87 -25.22
CA ILE A 45 0.16 33.30 -25.52
C ILE A 45 1.25 33.97 -24.70
N ALA A 46 2.17 34.67 -25.37
CA ALA A 46 3.19 35.48 -24.70
C ALA A 46 2.54 36.66 -23.95
N VAL A 47 2.88 36.83 -22.67
CA VAL A 47 2.45 37.97 -21.86
C VAL A 47 3.47 39.09 -22.02
N GLN A 48 3.02 40.25 -22.47
CA GLN A 48 3.91 41.36 -22.84
C GLN A 48 4.32 42.21 -21.63
N ASN A 49 3.46 42.28 -20.62
CA ASN A 49 3.69 43.01 -19.38
C ASN A 49 3.03 42.29 -18.19
N ASN A 50 3.85 41.61 -17.38
CA ASN A 50 3.40 40.85 -16.22
C ASN A 50 2.88 41.73 -15.06
N ALA A 51 3.13 43.04 -15.10
CA ALA A 51 2.55 43.98 -14.13
C ALA A 51 1.08 44.34 -14.44
N GLU A 52 0.64 44.09 -15.67
CA GLU A 52 -0.70 44.42 -16.16
C GLU A 52 -1.63 43.20 -16.15
N GLU A 53 -2.93 43.44 -16.03
CA GLU A 53 -3.92 42.36 -16.13
C GLU A 53 -3.98 41.77 -17.54
N ILE A 54 -4.29 40.48 -17.59
CA ILE A 54 -4.76 39.80 -18.79
C ILE A 54 -6.29 39.84 -18.75
N ILE A 55 -6.91 40.27 -19.85
CA ILE A 55 -8.36 40.36 -19.99
C ILE A 55 -8.80 39.53 -21.19
N ILE A 56 -9.62 38.51 -20.95
CA ILE A 56 -10.29 37.74 -21.99
C ILE A 56 -11.68 38.35 -22.19
N LYS A 57 -12.04 38.66 -23.43
CA LYS A 57 -13.35 39.21 -23.80
C LYS A 57 -14.04 38.29 -24.82
N GLY A 58 -15.26 37.87 -24.52
CA GLY A 58 -16.05 36.98 -25.38
C GLY A 58 -17.54 37.12 -25.13
N TYR A 59 -18.36 36.38 -25.86
CA TYR A 59 -19.79 36.28 -25.63
C TYR A 59 -20.15 34.84 -25.26
N ASP A 60 -20.96 34.66 -24.21
CA ASP A 60 -21.43 33.35 -23.74
C ASP A 60 -20.30 32.33 -23.57
N ILE A 61 -19.27 32.70 -22.82
CA ILE A 61 -18.13 31.81 -22.53
C ILE A 61 -18.65 30.61 -21.71
N GLN A 62 -18.40 29.38 -22.19
CA GLN A 62 -18.86 28.13 -21.58
C GLN A 62 -17.72 27.33 -20.93
N GLU A 63 -16.50 27.45 -21.44
CA GLU A 63 -15.31 26.83 -20.84
C GLU A 63 -14.19 27.84 -20.72
N LEU A 64 -13.47 27.79 -19.59
CA LEU A 64 -12.19 28.44 -19.40
C LEU A 64 -11.19 27.41 -18.86
N GLY A 65 -10.17 27.12 -19.65
CA GLY A 65 -8.94 26.47 -19.26
C GLY A 65 -7.83 27.50 -19.07
N CYS A 66 -7.27 27.55 -17.87
CA CYS A 66 -6.18 28.44 -17.49
C CYS A 66 -5.29 27.84 -16.39
N ASP A 67 -5.21 26.51 -16.33
CA ASP A 67 -4.30 25.80 -15.43
C ASP A 67 -2.82 25.97 -15.80
N ASN A 68 -1.93 25.67 -14.85
CA ASN A 68 -0.47 25.65 -15.07
C ASN A 68 0.14 26.99 -15.54
N ASN A 69 -0.41 28.10 -15.05
CA ASN A 69 -0.10 29.45 -15.56
C ASN A 69 0.53 30.39 -14.53
N GLN A 70 0.89 29.91 -13.35
CA GLN A 70 1.39 30.76 -12.24
C GLN A 70 0.46 31.95 -11.97
N LEU A 71 -0.86 31.76 -12.13
CA LEU A 71 -1.85 32.81 -11.90
C LEU A 71 -1.87 33.19 -10.43
N THR A 72 -1.78 34.48 -10.14
CA THR A 72 -1.91 35.02 -8.77
C THR A 72 -3.33 35.52 -8.49
N THR A 73 -4.07 35.87 -9.54
CA THR A 73 -5.49 36.26 -9.44
C THR A 73 -6.28 35.73 -10.63
N LEU A 74 -7.55 35.39 -10.39
CA LEU A 74 -8.51 35.01 -11.41
C LEU A 74 -9.91 35.48 -11.00
N ASN A 75 -10.54 36.26 -11.88
CA ASN A 75 -11.91 36.69 -11.73
C ASN A 75 -12.71 36.37 -13.00
N ALA A 76 -13.55 35.35 -12.89
CA ALA A 76 -14.50 34.94 -13.92
C ALA A 76 -15.96 35.16 -13.49
N SER A 77 -16.23 35.79 -12.34
CA SER A 77 -17.56 35.78 -11.70
C SER A 77 -18.68 36.40 -12.54
N GLY A 78 -18.36 37.21 -13.56
CA GLY A 78 -19.34 37.74 -14.50
C GLY A 78 -19.78 36.77 -15.60
N CYS A 79 -19.13 35.62 -15.76
CA CYS A 79 -19.38 34.67 -16.84
C CYS A 79 -20.47 33.66 -16.43
N THR A 80 -21.73 34.12 -16.37
CA THR A 80 -22.86 33.31 -15.87
C THR A 80 -23.18 32.08 -16.73
N SER A 81 -22.75 32.06 -18.00
CA SER A 81 -22.86 30.93 -18.93
C SER A 81 -21.75 29.87 -18.77
N LEU A 82 -20.75 30.12 -17.93
CA LEU A 82 -19.60 29.25 -17.74
C LEU A 82 -20.02 27.93 -17.09
N GLN A 83 -19.68 26.82 -17.76
CA GLN A 83 -20.00 25.45 -17.34
C GLN A 83 -18.76 24.70 -16.86
N TRP A 84 -17.58 24.99 -17.40
CA TRP A 84 -16.33 24.37 -17.03
C TRP A 84 -15.26 25.42 -16.71
N LEU A 85 -14.69 25.33 -15.51
CA LEU A 85 -13.57 26.15 -15.09
C LEU A 85 -12.41 25.26 -14.64
N TYR A 86 -11.30 25.35 -15.36
CA TYR A 86 -10.03 24.69 -15.02
C TYR A 86 -8.99 25.77 -14.72
N CYS A 87 -8.63 25.90 -13.45
CA CYS A 87 -7.65 26.87 -12.95
C CYS A 87 -6.69 26.24 -11.93
N TYR A 88 -6.50 24.93 -12.00
CA TYR A 88 -5.60 24.17 -11.13
C TYR A 88 -4.12 24.47 -11.42
N ASP A 89 -3.22 24.05 -10.53
CA ASP A 89 -1.76 24.26 -10.63
C ASP A 89 -1.38 25.74 -10.87
N ASN A 90 -1.88 26.60 -9.98
CA ASN A 90 -1.65 28.05 -10.01
C ASN A 90 -1.23 28.56 -8.61
N GLN A 91 -1.20 29.88 -8.42
CA GLN A 91 -0.82 30.54 -7.16
C GLN A 91 -1.99 31.37 -6.61
N LEU A 92 -3.23 30.94 -6.89
CA LEU A 92 -4.43 31.67 -6.48
C LEU A 92 -4.60 31.57 -4.96
N THR A 93 -4.73 32.72 -4.30
CA THR A 93 -5.06 32.80 -2.86
C THR A 93 -6.56 32.97 -2.61
N THR A 94 -7.29 33.44 -3.61
CA THR A 94 -8.75 33.59 -3.61
C THR A 94 -9.31 33.21 -4.99
N LEU A 95 -10.54 32.70 -5.01
CA LEU A 95 -11.30 32.44 -6.22
C LEU A 95 -12.77 32.77 -5.99
N ASN A 96 -13.29 33.76 -6.72
CA ASN A 96 -14.70 34.13 -6.62
C ASN A 96 -15.53 33.35 -7.66
N ALA A 97 -16.27 32.34 -7.21
CA ALA A 97 -17.20 31.56 -8.03
C ALA A 97 -18.68 31.96 -7.85
N SER A 98 -18.99 33.00 -7.05
CA SER A 98 -20.36 33.31 -6.60
C SER A 98 -21.35 33.72 -7.71
N GLY A 99 -20.85 34.00 -8.93
CA GLY A 99 -21.66 34.35 -10.10
C GLY A 99 -21.74 33.25 -11.17
N LEU A 100 -21.08 32.11 -10.94
CA LEU A 100 -20.96 31.02 -11.92
C LEU A 100 -22.12 30.02 -11.78
N THR A 101 -23.36 30.49 -11.92
CA THR A 101 -24.58 29.69 -11.63
C THR A 101 -24.79 28.49 -12.56
N SER A 102 -24.21 28.52 -13.77
CA SER A 102 -24.26 27.42 -14.74
C SER A 102 -23.12 26.42 -14.60
N LEU A 103 -22.21 26.62 -13.63
CA LEU A 103 -20.99 25.84 -13.50
C LEU A 103 -21.31 24.38 -13.15
N ARG A 104 -20.81 23.46 -13.98
CA ARG A 104 -20.94 22.01 -13.80
C ARG A 104 -19.65 21.40 -13.27
N ARG A 105 -18.50 21.96 -13.64
CA ARG A 105 -17.19 21.54 -13.15
C ARG A 105 -16.34 22.71 -12.73
N LEU A 106 -15.81 22.62 -11.51
CA LEU A 106 -14.78 23.50 -11.00
C LEU A 106 -13.54 22.68 -10.64
N SER A 107 -12.42 22.95 -11.31
CA SER A 107 -11.12 22.34 -11.00
C SER A 107 -10.14 23.43 -10.61
N CYS A 108 -9.93 23.59 -9.31
CA CYS A 108 -9.08 24.62 -8.69
C CYS A 108 -8.07 24.03 -7.69
N PHE A 109 -7.76 22.74 -7.84
CA PHE A 109 -6.78 22.05 -7.00
C PHE A 109 -5.35 22.60 -7.21
N SER A 110 -4.44 22.32 -6.28
CA SER A 110 -3.04 22.78 -6.32
C SER A 110 -2.93 24.31 -6.47
N ASN A 111 -3.54 25.01 -5.52
CA ASN A 111 -3.48 26.47 -5.39
C ASN A 111 -3.13 26.84 -3.94
N GLN A 112 -3.35 28.09 -3.55
CA GLN A 112 -3.13 28.58 -2.18
C GLN A 112 -4.44 29.15 -1.61
N LEU A 113 -5.59 28.62 -2.03
CA LEU A 113 -6.90 29.12 -1.63
C LEU A 113 -7.10 28.93 -0.13
N THR A 114 -7.41 30.01 0.57
CA THR A 114 -7.74 29.99 2.01
C THR A 114 -9.25 29.92 2.25
N ALA A 115 -10.05 30.32 1.26
CA ALA A 115 -11.50 30.23 1.25
C ALA A 115 -12.00 29.97 -0.19
N LEU A 116 -13.14 29.29 -0.29
CA LEU A 116 -13.81 29.00 -1.55
C LEU A 116 -15.33 29.02 -1.35
N ASP A 117 -15.99 30.03 -1.94
CA ASP A 117 -17.46 30.11 -1.95
C ASP A 117 -18.02 29.56 -3.27
N VAL A 118 -18.73 28.45 -3.18
CA VAL A 118 -19.42 27.77 -4.29
C VAL A 118 -20.93 27.69 -4.06
N SER A 119 -21.46 28.41 -3.07
CA SER A 119 -22.87 28.29 -2.64
C SER A 119 -23.89 28.60 -3.75
N SER A 120 -23.52 29.45 -4.71
CA SER A 120 -24.35 29.79 -5.88
C SER A 120 -24.29 28.78 -7.02
N CYS A 121 -23.31 27.87 -7.01
CA CYS A 121 -23.02 26.96 -8.11
C CYS A 121 -23.92 25.72 -8.06
N THR A 122 -25.25 25.88 -7.97
CA THR A 122 -26.19 24.76 -7.73
C THR A 122 -26.23 23.70 -8.85
N SER A 123 -25.69 24.02 -10.02
CA SER A 123 -25.54 23.09 -11.15
C SER A 123 -24.27 22.23 -11.08
N LEU A 124 -23.43 22.40 -10.06
CA LEU A 124 -22.13 21.77 -9.95
C LEU A 124 -22.27 20.25 -9.78
N GLN A 125 -21.54 19.52 -10.62
CA GLN A 125 -21.47 18.06 -10.65
C GLN A 125 -20.10 17.56 -10.20
N TRP A 126 -19.04 18.31 -10.47
CA TRP A 126 -17.67 17.99 -10.06
C TRP A 126 -17.00 19.20 -9.40
N LEU A 127 -16.55 19.02 -8.16
CA LEU A 127 -15.77 20.01 -7.42
C LEU A 127 -14.41 19.42 -7.03
N TYR A 128 -13.34 19.94 -7.62
CA TYR A 128 -11.97 19.58 -7.30
C TYR A 128 -11.24 20.79 -6.73
N CYS A 129 -11.02 20.78 -5.41
CA CYS A 129 -10.39 21.87 -4.65
C CYS A 129 -9.27 21.38 -3.72
N SER A 130 -8.74 20.18 -3.99
CA SER A 130 -7.67 19.56 -3.20
C SER A 130 -6.36 20.33 -3.27
N ASN A 131 -5.44 20.08 -2.32
CA ASN A 131 -4.14 20.75 -2.25
C ASN A 131 -4.28 22.29 -2.22
N ASN A 132 -5.02 22.76 -1.21
CA ASN A 132 -5.22 24.18 -0.92
C ASN A 132 -5.02 24.40 0.60
N GLN A 133 -5.45 25.55 1.12
CA GLN A 133 -5.35 25.91 2.53
C GLN A 133 -6.74 26.20 3.12
N LEU A 134 -7.77 25.51 2.61
CA LEU A 134 -9.16 25.73 3.04
C LEU A 134 -9.32 25.25 4.48
N THR A 135 -9.86 26.12 5.34
CA THR A 135 -10.22 25.79 6.73
C THR A 135 -11.70 25.44 6.88
N GLU A 136 -12.52 25.90 5.92
CA GLU A 136 -13.94 25.61 5.79
C GLU A 136 -14.31 25.41 4.32
N LEU A 137 -15.36 24.63 4.08
CA LEU A 137 -15.95 24.45 2.76
C LEU A 137 -17.45 24.21 2.88
N ASN A 138 -18.25 25.15 2.37
CA ASN A 138 -19.69 25.02 2.34
C ASN A 138 -20.16 24.47 0.99
N VAL A 139 -20.61 23.21 1.00
CA VAL A 139 -21.21 22.53 -0.17
C VAL A 139 -22.72 22.31 0.01
N SER A 140 -23.34 22.91 1.02
CA SER A 140 -24.78 22.77 1.24
C SER A 140 -25.57 23.28 0.02
N GLY A 141 -26.62 22.54 -0.35
CA GLY A 141 -27.46 22.88 -1.50
C GLY A 141 -26.91 22.46 -2.87
N LEU A 142 -25.68 21.92 -2.96
CA LEU A 142 -25.11 21.40 -4.22
C LEU A 142 -25.66 20.01 -4.56
N THR A 143 -26.98 19.84 -4.65
CA THR A 143 -27.66 18.53 -4.76
C THR A 143 -27.33 17.76 -6.04
N SER A 144 -26.80 18.44 -7.06
CA SER A 144 -26.34 17.84 -8.33
C SER A 144 -24.92 17.27 -8.25
N LEU A 145 -24.20 17.50 -7.14
CA LEU A 145 -22.80 17.11 -7.01
C LEU A 145 -22.66 15.58 -7.01
N GLN A 146 -21.83 15.08 -7.92
CA GLN A 146 -21.53 13.66 -8.11
C GLN A 146 -20.16 13.29 -7.53
N GLU A 147 -19.22 14.24 -7.56
CA GLU A 147 -17.87 14.03 -7.05
C GLU A 147 -17.36 15.29 -6.34
N LEU A 148 -16.86 15.08 -5.13
CA LEU A 148 -16.22 16.11 -4.32
C LEU A 148 -14.82 15.63 -3.94
N SER A 149 -13.80 16.40 -4.34
CA SER A 149 -12.44 16.26 -3.85
C SER A 149 -12.00 17.54 -3.17
N CYS A 150 -11.81 17.45 -1.86
CA CYS A 150 -11.31 18.52 -0.99
C CYS A 150 -10.14 18.02 -0.12
N SER A 151 -9.43 17.00 -0.59
CA SER A 151 -8.29 16.42 0.13
C SER A 151 -7.11 17.37 0.26
N ASN A 152 -6.22 17.13 1.22
CA ASN A 152 -5.03 17.97 1.46
C ASN A 152 -5.42 19.45 1.66
N ASN A 153 -6.27 19.68 2.66
CA ASN A 153 -6.68 21.00 3.13
C ASN A 153 -6.54 21.04 4.66
N GLN A 154 -7.15 22.03 5.32
CA GLN A 154 -7.12 22.22 6.77
C GLN A 154 -8.56 22.19 7.33
N LEU A 155 -9.46 21.43 6.70
CA LEU A 155 -10.86 21.36 7.09
C LEU A 155 -10.98 20.68 8.45
N THR A 156 -11.64 21.36 9.38
CA THR A 156 -11.96 20.80 10.72
C THR A 156 -13.35 20.17 10.77
N THR A 157 -14.23 20.59 9.86
CA THR A 157 -15.58 20.04 9.67
C THR A 157 -15.91 19.98 8.18
N LEU A 158 -16.80 19.07 7.79
CA LEU A 158 -17.33 18.97 6.43
C LEU A 158 -18.76 18.44 6.48
N SER A 159 -19.73 19.30 6.16
CA SER A 159 -21.13 18.89 6.05
C SER A 159 -21.47 18.54 4.61
N VAL A 160 -21.80 17.28 4.38
CA VAL A 160 -22.25 16.73 3.08
C VAL A 160 -23.72 16.32 3.08
N SER A 161 -24.48 16.77 4.10
CA SER A 161 -25.90 16.45 4.20
C SER A 161 -26.67 16.99 2.98
N GLY A 162 -27.55 16.15 2.43
CA GLY A 162 -28.38 16.50 1.27
C GLY A 162 -27.71 16.34 -0.10
N LEU A 163 -26.44 15.94 -0.17
CA LEU A 163 -25.74 15.67 -1.45
C LEU A 163 -26.13 14.29 -2.03
N THR A 164 -27.42 14.03 -2.22
CA THR A 164 -27.95 12.68 -2.53
C THR A 164 -27.45 12.07 -3.85
N SER A 165 -26.90 12.90 -4.75
CA SER A 165 -26.30 12.48 -6.03
C SER A 165 -24.82 12.11 -5.92
N LEU A 166 -24.19 12.33 -4.75
CA LEU A 166 -22.76 12.15 -4.56
C LEU A 166 -22.39 10.67 -4.65
N GLN A 167 -21.45 10.36 -5.53
CA GLN A 167 -20.94 9.01 -5.80
C GLN A 167 -19.53 8.82 -5.26
N ARG A 168 -18.72 9.89 -5.23
CA ARG A 168 -17.34 9.85 -4.73
C ARG A 168 -17.05 11.05 -3.84
N LEU A 169 -16.49 10.77 -2.66
CA LEU A 169 -16.03 11.78 -1.71
C LEU A 169 -14.59 11.49 -1.33
N TYR A 170 -13.72 12.47 -1.61
CA TYR A 170 -12.30 12.46 -1.24
C TYR A 170 -12.03 13.64 -0.30
N CYS A 171 -11.83 13.34 0.98
CA CYS A 171 -11.59 14.31 2.04
C CYS A 171 -10.38 13.95 2.91
N GLN A 172 -9.51 13.07 2.42
CA GLN A 172 -8.30 12.65 3.10
C GLN A 172 -7.30 13.80 3.35
N HIS A 173 -6.41 13.63 4.34
CA HIS A 173 -5.43 14.64 4.73
C HIS A 173 -6.10 15.98 5.09
N ASN A 174 -7.00 15.93 6.06
CA ASN A 174 -7.65 17.09 6.67
C ASN A 174 -7.58 16.95 8.20
N GLN A 175 -8.36 17.73 8.94
CA GLN A 175 -8.40 17.73 10.41
C GLN A 175 -9.82 17.43 10.91
N LEU A 176 -10.59 16.63 10.16
CA LEU A 176 -11.97 16.29 10.50
C LEU A 176 -12.01 15.45 11.76
N THR A 177 -12.89 15.78 12.70
CA THR A 177 -13.07 15.05 13.97
C THR A 177 -14.29 14.14 13.97
N GLU A 178 -15.24 14.42 13.09
CA GLU A 178 -16.45 13.65 12.82
C GLU A 178 -16.81 13.74 11.33
N LEU A 179 -17.48 12.71 10.82
CA LEU A 179 -18.01 12.71 9.46
C LEU A 179 -19.30 11.89 9.41
N ASP A 180 -20.40 12.53 9.00
CA ASP A 180 -21.68 11.87 8.74
C ASP A 180 -21.99 11.88 7.24
N VAL A 181 -21.95 10.69 6.64
CA VAL A 181 -22.30 10.44 5.23
C VAL A 181 -23.56 9.59 5.10
N SER A 182 -24.28 9.31 6.19
CA SER A 182 -25.38 8.34 6.20
C SER A 182 -26.54 8.69 5.25
N GLY A 183 -26.68 9.96 4.86
CA GLY A 183 -27.64 10.40 3.85
C GLY A 183 -27.24 10.09 2.39
N LEU A 184 -26.00 9.70 2.13
CA LEU A 184 -25.42 9.58 0.79
C LEU A 184 -25.64 8.17 0.20
N ARG A 185 -26.87 7.84 -0.15
CA ARG A 185 -27.27 6.51 -0.65
C ARG A 185 -26.61 6.10 -1.97
N SER A 186 -26.20 7.08 -2.78
CA SER A 186 -25.52 6.88 -4.07
C SER A 186 -23.99 6.76 -3.94
N LEU A 187 -23.44 6.95 -2.73
CA LEU A 187 -22.00 6.95 -2.50
C LEU A 187 -21.42 5.57 -2.77
N GLN A 188 -20.42 5.50 -3.64
CA GLN A 188 -19.70 4.29 -4.04
C GLN A 188 -18.27 4.29 -3.52
N TRP A 189 -17.67 5.48 -3.38
CA TRP A 189 -16.31 5.67 -2.90
C TRP A 189 -16.26 6.71 -1.79
N LEU A 190 -15.74 6.33 -0.64
CA LEU A 190 -15.40 7.25 0.45
C LEU A 190 -13.94 7.10 0.83
N ASP A 191 -13.19 8.19 0.70
CA ASP A 191 -11.83 8.32 1.19
C ASP A 191 -11.77 9.46 2.22
N CYS A 192 -11.58 9.07 3.48
CA CYS A 192 -11.39 9.95 4.63
C CYS A 192 -10.10 9.60 5.39
N TYR A 193 -9.13 8.99 4.70
CA TYR A 193 -7.80 8.67 5.23
C TYR A 193 -7.13 9.87 5.89
N ASP A 194 -6.34 9.63 6.94
CA ASP A 194 -5.50 10.65 7.59
C ASP A 194 -6.29 11.90 8.00
N ASN A 195 -7.19 11.68 8.95
CA ASN A 195 -7.98 12.70 9.63
C ASN A 195 -7.89 12.46 11.15
N GLN A 196 -8.74 13.11 11.93
CA GLN A 196 -8.83 12.95 13.39
C GLN A 196 -10.18 12.36 13.79
N LEU A 197 -10.80 11.56 12.91
CA LEU A 197 -12.16 11.06 13.10
C LEU A 197 -12.23 10.17 14.34
N THR A 198 -13.05 10.57 15.30
CA THR A 198 -13.44 9.72 16.44
C THR A 198 -14.74 8.97 16.14
N THR A 199 -15.55 9.50 15.22
CA THR A 199 -16.78 8.89 14.73
C THR A 199 -16.91 9.02 13.21
N LEU A 200 -17.44 7.97 12.60
CA LEU A 200 -17.80 7.92 11.18
C LEU A 200 -19.15 7.25 11.04
N ASN A 201 -20.16 7.97 10.55
CA ASN A 201 -21.48 7.40 10.28
C ASN A 201 -21.66 7.17 8.77
N ALA A 202 -21.48 5.91 8.34
CA ALA A 202 -21.69 5.48 6.96
C ALA A 202 -22.92 4.56 6.77
N SER A 203 -23.73 4.37 7.82
CA SER A 203 -24.80 3.36 7.89
C SER A 203 -25.80 3.34 6.72
N GLY A 204 -26.07 4.49 6.08
CA GLY A 204 -27.01 4.61 4.96
C GLY A 204 -26.37 4.54 3.56
N CYS A 205 -25.05 4.35 3.46
CA CYS A 205 -24.32 4.25 2.20
C CYS A 205 -24.38 2.84 1.60
N THR A 206 -25.57 2.31 1.32
CA THR A 206 -25.77 0.91 0.87
C THR A 206 -25.11 0.57 -0.49
N SER A 207 -24.77 1.59 -1.28
CA SER A 207 -24.07 1.45 -2.57
C SER A 207 -22.54 1.50 -2.44
N LEU A 208 -22.01 1.67 -1.23
CA LEU A 208 -20.58 1.87 -1.01
C LEU A 208 -19.80 0.61 -1.38
N GLN A 209 -18.79 0.78 -2.24
CA GLN A 209 -17.91 -0.28 -2.73
C GLN A 209 -16.52 -0.18 -2.12
N VAL A 210 -16.05 1.05 -1.87
CA VAL A 210 -14.75 1.32 -1.26
C VAL A 210 -14.93 2.26 -0.08
N LEU A 211 -14.43 1.84 1.07
CA LEU A 211 -14.32 2.64 2.27
C LEU A 211 -12.86 2.66 2.73
N GLU A 212 -12.25 3.83 2.63
CA GLU A 212 -10.94 4.12 3.21
C GLU A 212 -11.12 5.12 4.37
N CYS A 213 -10.85 4.65 5.58
CA CYS A 213 -10.93 5.39 6.84
C CYS A 213 -9.74 5.13 7.76
N SER A 214 -8.63 4.63 7.20
CA SER A 214 -7.40 4.37 7.92
C SER A 214 -6.75 5.65 8.44
N SER A 215 -5.84 5.53 9.41
CA SER A 215 -5.15 6.65 10.05
C SER A 215 -6.14 7.68 10.63
N ASN A 216 -7.01 7.21 11.51
CA ASN A 216 -7.96 8.02 12.26
C ASN A 216 -7.94 7.61 13.75
N GLN A 217 -8.92 8.04 14.53
CA GLN A 217 -9.05 7.75 15.96
C GLN A 217 -10.35 6.99 16.28
N LEU A 218 -10.85 6.21 15.31
CA LEU A 218 -12.11 5.49 15.45
C LEU A 218 -11.98 4.39 16.51
N THR A 219 -12.89 4.38 17.49
CA THR A 219 -13.01 3.31 18.49
C THR A 219 -14.03 2.25 18.11
N ALA A 220 -14.96 2.59 17.21
CA ALA A 220 -15.97 1.71 16.65
C ALA A 220 -16.27 2.08 15.20
N LEU A 221 -16.71 1.11 14.40
CA LEU A 221 -17.10 1.30 13.01
C LEU A 221 -18.28 0.39 12.67
N ASP A 222 -19.45 0.99 12.40
CA ASP A 222 -20.64 0.23 11.99
C ASP A 222 -20.76 0.15 10.47
N ILE A 223 -20.48 -1.03 9.94
CA ILE A 223 -20.49 -1.34 8.50
C ILE A 223 -21.51 -2.43 8.12
N ARG A 224 -22.37 -2.88 9.05
CA ARG A 224 -23.23 -4.05 8.85
C ARG A 224 -24.20 -3.92 7.66
N GLY A 225 -24.57 -2.69 7.31
CA GLY A 225 -25.45 -2.38 6.18
C GLY A 225 -24.75 -2.21 4.82
N LEU A 226 -23.42 -2.25 4.79
CA LEU A 226 -22.62 -1.93 3.59
C LEU A 226 -22.37 -3.17 2.72
N THR A 227 -23.42 -3.91 2.37
CA THR A 227 -23.31 -5.23 1.71
C THR A 227 -22.68 -5.19 0.30
N SER A 228 -22.58 -4.01 -0.30
CA SER A 228 -21.92 -3.78 -1.60
C SER A 228 -20.40 -3.59 -1.49
N LEU A 229 -19.86 -3.53 -0.26
CA LEU A 229 -18.46 -3.23 0.00
C LEU A 229 -17.55 -4.32 -0.57
N ARG A 230 -16.55 -3.89 -1.33
CA ARG A 230 -15.51 -4.73 -1.93
C ARG A 230 -14.16 -4.52 -1.28
N THR A 231 -13.90 -3.28 -0.86
CA THR A 231 -12.64 -2.89 -0.22
C THR A 231 -12.93 -2.12 1.05
N LEU A 232 -12.37 -2.60 2.16
CA LEU A 232 -12.42 -1.92 3.44
C LEU A 232 -10.99 -1.72 3.97
N TYR A 233 -10.61 -0.45 4.11
CA TYR A 233 -9.39 -0.03 4.77
C TYR A 233 -9.77 0.78 6.03
N CYS A 234 -9.48 0.21 7.19
CA CYS A 234 -9.74 0.81 8.51
C CYS A 234 -8.54 0.66 9.44
N SER A 235 -7.34 0.54 8.86
CA SER A 235 -6.09 0.32 9.57
C SER A 235 -5.65 1.56 10.35
N ARG A 236 -4.80 1.39 11.36
CA ARG A 236 -4.29 2.52 12.18
C ARG A 236 -5.43 3.34 12.80
N ASN A 237 -6.32 2.64 13.51
CA ASN A 237 -7.40 3.21 14.32
C ASN A 237 -7.29 2.65 15.76
N GLN A 238 -8.35 2.81 16.55
CA GLN A 238 -8.43 2.32 17.92
C GLN A 238 -9.58 1.30 18.08
N LEU A 239 -9.91 0.57 17.01
CA LEU A 239 -11.03 -0.37 17.00
C LEU A 239 -10.74 -1.55 17.94
N THR A 240 -11.66 -1.82 18.86
CA THR A 240 -11.61 -3.00 19.75
C THR A 240 -12.42 -4.18 19.20
N GLU A 241 -13.38 -3.89 18.32
CA GLU A 241 -14.21 -4.85 17.61
C GLU A 241 -14.44 -4.40 16.17
N LEU A 242 -14.64 -5.38 15.28
CA LEU A 242 -15.01 -5.13 13.89
C LEU A 242 -15.92 -6.26 13.40
N ASN A 243 -17.16 -5.91 13.06
CA ASN A 243 -18.13 -6.87 12.54
C ASN A 243 -18.23 -6.75 11.02
N VAL A 244 -17.61 -7.71 10.33
CA VAL A 244 -17.65 -7.85 8.86
C VAL A 244 -18.65 -8.92 8.39
N SER A 245 -19.45 -9.49 9.29
CA SER A 245 -20.40 -10.55 8.92
C SER A 245 -21.40 -10.07 7.86
N GLY A 246 -21.67 -10.91 6.88
CA GLY A 246 -22.60 -10.59 5.78
C GLY A 246 -22.02 -9.73 4.65
N LEU A 247 -20.77 -9.26 4.75
CA LEU A 247 -20.09 -8.52 3.68
C LEU A 247 -19.53 -9.46 2.62
N THR A 248 -20.39 -10.30 2.02
CA THR A 248 -19.97 -11.40 1.13
C THR A 248 -19.30 -10.94 -0.16
N SER A 249 -19.45 -9.66 -0.54
CA SER A 249 -18.79 -9.05 -1.70
C SER A 249 -17.37 -8.55 -1.40
N LEU A 250 -16.93 -8.61 -0.14
CA LEU A 250 -15.64 -8.08 0.29
C LEU A 250 -14.51 -8.92 -0.32
N GLN A 251 -13.62 -8.24 -1.03
CA GLN A 251 -12.45 -8.80 -1.70
C GLN A 251 -11.17 -8.46 -0.94
N GLU A 252 -11.15 -7.31 -0.27
CA GLU A 252 -9.98 -6.85 0.47
C GLU A 252 -10.38 -6.21 1.80
N LEU A 253 -9.74 -6.67 2.87
CA LEU A 253 -9.92 -6.18 4.23
C LEU A 253 -8.58 -5.84 4.85
N SER A 254 -8.36 -4.56 5.14
CA SER A 254 -7.27 -4.09 5.99
C SER A 254 -7.83 -3.50 7.29
N CYS A 255 -7.53 -4.16 8.39
CA CYS A 255 -7.88 -3.74 9.75
C CYS A 255 -6.65 -3.78 10.68
N SER A 256 -5.46 -3.67 10.09
CA SER A 256 -4.19 -3.76 10.80
C SER A 256 -3.98 -2.57 11.74
N ASN A 257 -3.09 -2.71 12.73
CA ASN A 257 -2.76 -1.63 13.68
C ASN A 257 -4.02 -1.09 14.38
N ASN A 258 -4.79 -1.99 14.99
CA ASN A 258 -5.96 -1.70 15.82
C ASN A 258 -5.79 -2.40 17.19
N GLN A 259 -6.87 -2.51 17.95
CA GLN A 259 -6.90 -3.16 19.27
C GLN A 259 -7.84 -4.38 19.26
N LEU A 260 -8.04 -5.01 18.09
CA LEU A 260 -8.97 -6.13 17.92
C LEU A 260 -8.50 -7.34 18.73
N THR A 261 -9.40 -7.91 19.53
CA THR A 261 -9.15 -9.14 20.31
C THR A 261 -9.69 -10.38 19.62
N THR A 262 -10.69 -10.19 18.74
CA THR A 262 -11.30 -11.23 17.91
C THR A 262 -11.63 -10.66 16.54
N LEU A 263 -11.57 -11.49 15.50
CA LEU A 263 -12.00 -11.14 14.16
C LEU A 263 -12.65 -12.36 13.51
N SER A 264 -13.94 -12.28 13.19
CA SER A 264 -14.65 -13.33 12.47
C SER A 264 -14.78 -12.94 11.00
N VAL A 265 -14.14 -13.72 10.12
CA VAL A 265 -14.20 -13.56 8.66
C VAL A 265 -14.98 -14.69 7.97
N SER A 266 -15.74 -15.46 8.76
CA SER A 266 -16.54 -16.57 8.23
C SER A 266 -17.56 -16.08 7.20
N GLY A 267 -17.64 -16.77 6.06
CA GLY A 267 -18.58 -16.47 4.99
C GLY A 267 -18.13 -15.36 4.02
N LEU A 268 -16.95 -14.75 4.19
CA LEU A 268 -16.39 -13.79 3.24
C LEU A 268 -15.76 -14.50 2.03
N THR A 269 -16.53 -15.33 1.33
CA THR A 269 -16.00 -16.26 0.31
C THR A 269 -15.32 -15.60 -0.89
N SER A 270 -15.52 -14.30 -1.10
CA SER A 270 -14.84 -13.52 -2.15
C SER A 270 -13.57 -12.82 -1.67
N LEU A 271 -13.19 -12.97 -0.39
CA LEU A 271 -12.02 -12.32 0.18
C LEU A 271 -10.75 -12.90 -0.43
N GLN A 272 -9.92 -12.01 -0.99
CA GLN A 272 -8.65 -12.31 -1.62
C GLN A 272 -7.46 -11.87 -0.75
N ARG A 273 -7.60 -10.74 -0.05
CA ARG A 273 -6.54 -10.21 0.82
C ARG A 273 -7.08 -9.87 2.20
N LEU A 274 -6.38 -10.36 3.22
CA LEU A 274 -6.69 -10.09 4.63
C LEU A 274 -5.44 -9.59 5.36
N TYR A 275 -5.48 -8.32 5.76
CA TYR A 275 -4.46 -7.66 6.57
C TYR A 275 -5.00 -7.37 7.96
N CYS A 276 -4.58 -8.15 8.95
CA CYS A 276 -5.02 -8.04 10.35
C CYS A 276 -3.85 -8.03 11.35
N GLN A 277 -2.64 -7.80 10.87
CA GLN A 277 -1.42 -7.68 11.67
C GLN A 277 -1.49 -6.54 12.70
N HIS A 278 -0.64 -6.59 13.72
CA HIS A 278 -0.58 -5.58 14.78
C HIS A 278 -1.93 -5.36 15.48
N ASN A 279 -2.55 -6.46 15.92
CA ASN A 279 -3.74 -6.47 16.75
C ASN A 279 -3.48 -7.29 18.02
N GLN A 280 -4.54 -7.72 18.71
CA GLN A 280 -4.47 -8.53 19.94
C GLN A 280 -5.21 -9.86 19.77
N LEU A 281 -5.32 -10.37 18.52
CA LEU A 281 -6.05 -11.58 18.20
C LEU A 281 -5.41 -12.80 18.88
N THR A 282 -6.23 -13.66 19.48
CA THR A 282 -5.76 -14.89 20.17
C THR A 282 -6.00 -16.17 19.36
N GLU A 283 -6.94 -16.10 18.43
CA GLU A 283 -7.27 -17.13 17.45
C GLU A 283 -7.70 -16.45 16.14
N LEU A 284 -7.48 -17.14 15.03
CA LEU A 284 -7.97 -16.71 13.72
C LEU A 284 -8.37 -17.94 12.90
N ASP A 285 -9.62 -17.94 12.44
CA ASP A 285 -10.15 -18.96 11.54
C ASP A 285 -10.48 -18.31 10.19
N VAL A 286 -9.67 -18.64 9.18
CA VAL A 286 -9.88 -18.25 7.78
C VAL A 286 -10.30 -19.45 6.94
N SER A 287 -10.69 -20.56 7.57
CA SER A 287 -10.99 -21.78 6.84
C SER A 287 -12.15 -21.59 5.87
N GLY A 288 -12.03 -22.22 4.71
CA GLY A 288 -13.01 -22.12 3.64
C GLY A 288 -13.01 -20.80 2.85
N LEU A 289 -12.12 -19.85 3.15
CA LEU A 289 -11.87 -18.68 2.30
C LEU A 289 -11.08 -19.10 1.05
N ARG A 290 -11.74 -19.80 0.13
CA ARG A 290 -11.11 -20.45 -1.04
C ARG A 290 -10.44 -19.48 -2.01
N SER A 291 -10.88 -18.22 -2.03
CA SER A 291 -10.31 -17.16 -2.86
C SER A 291 -9.19 -16.38 -2.18
N LEU A 292 -8.85 -16.70 -0.92
CA LEU A 292 -7.81 -15.98 -0.18
C LEU A 292 -6.45 -16.28 -0.81
N GLU A 293 -5.79 -15.24 -1.30
CA GLU A 293 -4.48 -15.26 -1.96
C GLU A 293 -3.40 -14.79 -0.98
N GLU A 294 -3.73 -13.87 -0.07
CA GLU A 294 -2.77 -13.24 0.85
C GLU A 294 -3.36 -13.06 2.26
N LEU A 295 -2.62 -13.54 3.25
CA LEU A 295 -2.95 -13.41 4.67
C LEU A 295 -1.76 -12.85 5.45
N GLU A 296 -1.92 -11.65 6.00
CA GLU A 296 -1.01 -11.07 6.98
C GLU A 296 -1.68 -10.97 8.35
N CYS A 297 -1.22 -11.77 9.30
CA CYS A 297 -1.71 -11.82 10.68
C CYS A 297 -0.59 -11.75 11.72
N PHE A 298 0.60 -11.30 11.32
CA PHE A 298 1.77 -11.18 12.18
C PHE A 298 1.57 -10.16 13.32
N ARG A 299 2.40 -10.28 14.38
CA ARG A 299 2.34 -9.40 15.57
C ARG A 299 0.93 -9.36 16.18
N ASN A 300 0.40 -10.55 16.44
CA ASN A 300 -0.81 -10.78 17.22
C ASN A 300 -0.46 -11.64 18.45
N LYS A 301 -1.46 -12.25 19.09
CA LYS A 301 -1.30 -13.21 20.18
C LYS A 301 -1.84 -14.59 19.79
N LEU A 302 -1.79 -14.93 18.50
CA LEU A 302 -2.41 -16.14 17.96
C LEU A 302 -1.77 -17.37 18.60
N THR A 303 -2.60 -18.18 19.24
CA THR A 303 -2.23 -19.54 19.70
C THR A 303 -2.69 -20.60 18.72
N THR A 304 -3.70 -20.27 17.90
CA THR A 304 -4.26 -21.10 16.84
C THR A 304 -4.49 -20.26 15.59
N LEU A 305 -4.19 -20.87 14.44
CA LEU A 305 -4.51 -20.33 13.12
C LEU A 305 -5.05 -21.49 12.27
N ASN A 306 -6.31 -21.40 11.84
CA ASN A 306 -6.92 -22.36 10.94
C ASN A 306 -7.00 -21.79 9.53
N ALA A 307 -6.08 -22.22 8.66
CA ALA A 307 -6.05 -21.86 7.24
C ALA A 307 -6.55 -22.99 6.32
N SER A 308 -7.24 -23.98 6.87
CA SER A 308 -7.67 -25.14 6.08
C SER A 308 -8.64 -24.75 4.96
N GLY A 309 -8.38 -25.24 3.75
CA GLY A 309 -9.20 -24.98 2.57
C GLY A 309 -8.92 -23.65 1.86
N CYS A 310 -7.94 -22.85 2.30
CA CYS A 310 -7.43 -21.68 1.57
C CYS A 310 -6.50 -22.11 0.42
N THR A 311 -7.01 -22.87 -0.53
CA THR A 311 -6.19 -23.53 -1.58
C THR A 311 -5.54 -22.56 -2.56
N SER A 312 -6.00 -21.31 -2.64
CA SER A 312 -5.42 -20.25 -3.45
C SER A 312 -4.37 -19.41 -2.72
N LEU A 313 -4.09 -19.70 -1.44
CA LEU A 313 -3.18 -18.88 -0.64
C LEU A 313 -1.75 -18.97 -1.18
N GLN A 314 -1.20 -17.83 -1.57
CA GLN A 314 0.16 -17.68 -2.10
C GLN A 314 1.10 -17.12 -1.03
N VAL A 315 0.61 -16.20 -0.20
CA VAL A 315 1.39 -15.56 0.86
C VAL A 315 0.73 -15.78 2.22
N LEU A 316 1.49 -16.37 3.14
CA LEU A 316 1.10 -16.52 4.54
C LEU A 316 2.17 -15.90 5.45
N GLU A 317 1.83 -14.77 6.06
CA GLU A 317 2.64 -14.09 7.06
C GLU A 317 1.95 -14.17 8.43
N CYS A 318 2.47 -15.04 9.29
CA CYS A 318 1.95 -15.33 10.62
C CYS A 318 3.01 -15.24 11.72
N SER A 319 4.13 -14.58 11.43
CA SER A 319 5.25 -14.41 12.36
C SER A 319 4.88 -13.61 13.61
N SER A 320 5.76 -13.62 14.62
CA SER A 320 5.58 -12.86 15.85
C SER A 320 4.23 -13.15 16.52
N ASN A 321 3.92 -14.43 16.70
CA ASN A 321 2.71 -14.93 17.35
C ASN A 321 3.08 -15.95 18.45
N GLN A 322 2.12 -16.76 18.90
CA GLN A 322 2.33 -17.78 19.94
C GLN A 322 1.94 -19.17 19.45
N LEU A 323 2.01 -19.41 18.13
CA LEU A 323 1.59 -20.67 17.51
C LEU A 323 2.50 -21.81 17.95
N THR A 324 1.91 -22.90 18.43
CA THR A 324 2.65 -24.15 18.75
C THR A 324 2.59 -25.18 17.61
N ALA A 325 1.60 -25.04 16.73
CA ALA A 325 1.41 -25.85 15.54
C ALA A 325 0.80 -25.01 14.42
N LEU A 326 1.09 -25.40 13.17
CA LEU A 326 0.60 -24.74 11.97
C LEU A 326 0.33 -25.81 10.91
N ASP A 327 -0.94 -26.03 10.56
CA ASP A 327 -1.33 -27.00 9.53
C ASP A 327 -1.49 -26.32 8.17
N ILE A 328 -0.59 -26.64 7.25
CA ILE A 328 -0.45 -26.02 5.92
C ILE A 328 -0.45 -27.03 4.78
N ARG A 329 -0.70 -28.31 5.06
CA ARG A 329 -0.55 -29.42 4.08
C ARG A 329 -1.45 -29.28 2.83
N GLY A 330 -2.51 -28.48 2.91
CA GLY A 330 -3.44 -28.22 1.82
C GLY A 330 -3.18 -26.92 1.03
N LEU A 331 -2.17 -26.13 1.42
CA LEU A 331 -1.89 -24.83 0.82
C LEU A 331 -0.94 -24.97 -0.37
N THR A 332 -1.31 -25.78 -1.37
CA THR A 332 -0.39 -26.18 -2.46
C THR A 332 0.05 -25.03 -3.38
N SER A 333 -0.65 -23.89 -3.35
CA SER A 333 -0.28 -22.67 -4.06
C SER A 333 0.65 -21.74 -3.27
N LEU A 334 1.04 -22.13 -2.04
CA LEU A 334 1.84 -21.27 -1.18
C LEU A 334 3.24 -21.07 -1.77
N GLU A 335 3.57 -19.82 -2.03
CA GLU A 335 4.84 -19.36 -2.59
C GLU A 335 5.72 -18.81 -1.46
N HIS A 336 5.15 -18.00 -0.57
CA HIS A 336 5.87 -17.38 0.54
C HIS A 336 5.25 -17.75 1.90
N LEU A 337 6.08 -18.30 2.78
CA LEU A 337 5.71 -18.62 4.16
C LEU A 337 6.65 -17.94 5.15
N TYR A 338 6.07 -17.06 5.95
CA TYR A 338 6.73 -16.40 7.07
C TYR A 338 6.03 -16.81 8.38
N CYS A 339 6.69 -17.66 9.16
CA CYS A 339 6.18 -18.19 10.42
C CYS A 339 7.21 -18.11 11.55
N TYR A 340 8.23 -17.27 11.38
CA TYR A 340 9.27 -17.01 12.38
C TYR A 340 8.71 -16.37 13.66
N ASP A 341 9.50 -16.33 14.73
CA ASP A 341 9.11 -15.78 16.04
C ASP A 341 7.79 -16.38 16.56
N ASN A 342 7.73 -17.72 16.61
CA ASN A 342 6.60 -18.49 17.14
C ASN A 342 7.11 -19.56 18.12
N ARG A 343 6.29 -20.56 18.43
CA ARG A 343 6.63 -21.69 19.30
C ARG A 343 6.42 -23.04 18.59
N LEU A 344 6.58 -23.07 17.27
CA LEU A 344 6.32 -24.25 16.46
C LEU A 344 7.32 -25.36 16.79
N THR A 345 6.83 -26.56 17.11
CA THR A 345 7.68 -27.73 17.39
C THR A 345 7.90 -28.61 16.15
N ALA A 346 7.01 -28.49 15.17
CA ALA A 346 7.09 -29.19 13.89
C ALA A 346 6.44 -28.34 12.80
N LEU A 347 6.91 -28.51 11.57
CA LEU A 347 6.37 -27.84 10.39
C LEU A 347 6.40 -28.82 9.21
N ASP A 348 5.22 -29.20 8.71
CA ASP A 348 5.08 -30.13 7.59
C ASP A 348 4.82 -29.37 6.29
N ILE A 349 5.89 -29.17 5.51
CA ILE A 349 5.89 -28.48 4.21
C ILE A 349 5.90 -29.46 3.03
N ARG A 350 5.70 -30.76 3.27
CA ARG A 350 5.73 -31.75 2.18
C ARG A 350 4.59 -31.50 1.21
N GLY A 351 4.91 -31.42 -0.08
CA GLY A 351 3.94 -31.15 -1.14
C GLY A 351 3.72 -29.67 -1.46
N LEU A 352 4.37 -28.74 -0.74
CA LEU A 352 4.37 -27.31 -1.07
C LEU A 352 5.38 -27.02 -2.19
N THR A 353 5.14 -27.59 -3.37
CA THR A 353 6.10 -27.55 -4.49
C THR A 353 6.29 -26.18 -5.12
N SER A 354 5.38 -25.24 -4.85
CA SER A 354 5.47 -23.83 -5.28
C SER A 354 6.23 -22.95 -4.30
N LEU A 355 6.63 -23.48 -3.13
CA LEU A 355 7.27 -22.68 -2.09
C LEU A 355 8.62 -22.14 -2.56
N GLU A 356 8.74 -20.82 -2.65
CA GLU A 356 9.93 -20.09 -3.06
C GLU A 356 10.67 -19.49 -1.86
N HIS A 357 9.92 -19.03 -0.84
CA HIS A 357 10.47 -18.34 0.32
C HIS A 357 9.95 -18.97 1.62
N LEU A 358 10.86 -19.41 2.48
CA LEU A 358 10.53 -19.97 3.80
C LEU A 358 11.34 -19.30 4.90
N GLU A 359 10.67 -18.56 5.78
CA GLU A 359 11.23 -18.03 7.02
C GLU A 359 10.52 -18.64 8.24
N CYS A 360 11.22 -19.54 8.92
CA CYS A 360 10.73 -20.26 10.10
C CYS A 360 11.70 -20.19 11.30
N TYR A 361 12.61 -19.21 11.29
CA TYR A 361 13.58 -19.00 12.36
C TYR A 361 12.92 -18.64 13.70
N ASN A 362 13.69 -18.74 14.78
CA ASN A 362 13.23 -18.48 16.16
C ASN A 362 11.93 -19.23 16.50
N ASN A 363 12.01 -20.55 16.37
CA ASN A 363 10.96 -21.52 16.70
C ASN A 363 11.56 -22.67 17.53
N GLN A 364 10.84 -23.77 17.69
CA GLN A 364 11.27 -24.95 18.43
C GLN A 364 11.33 -26.20 17.53
N LEU A 365 11.58 -26.01 16.23
CA LEU A 365 11.56 -27.11 15.26
C LEU A 365 12.72 -28.08 15.54
N THR A 366 12.40 -29.37 15.67
CA THR A 366 13.41 -30.43 15.83
C THR A 366 13.80 -31.09 14.50
N SER A 367 12.98 -30.93 13.48
CA SER A 367 13.20 -31.45 12.13
C SER A 367 12.52 -30.57 11.10
N LEU A 368 13.12 -30.45 9.92
CA LEU A 368 12.55 -29.72 8.79
C LEU A 368 12.85 -30.47 7.48
N ALA A 369 11.81 -30.89 6.75
CA ALA A 369 11.94 -31.68 5.54
C ALA A 369 11.80 -30.80 4.29
N VAL A 370 12.93 -30.28 3.79
CA VAL A 370 12.98 -29.39 2.61
C VAL A 370 13.52 -30.06 1.35
N SER A 371 14.07 -31.28 1.44
CA SER A 371 14.72 -31.98 0.32
C SER A 371 13.82 -32.06 -0.92
N GLY A 372 14.35 -31.66 -2.07
CA GLY A 372 13.66 -31.72 -3.36
C GLY A 372 12.62 -30.63 -3.59
N LEU A 373 12.51 -29.61 -2.73
CA LEU A 373 11.71 -28.41 -3.01
C LEU A 373 12.45 -27.56 -4.05
N THR A 374 12.31 -27.92 -5.33
CA THR A 374 13.07 -27.35 -6.45
C THR A 374 12.81 -25.87 -6.70
N SER A 375 11.68 -25.33 -6.22
CA SER A 375 11.30 -23.92 -6.35
C SER A 375 11.85 -23.06 -5.21
N LEU A 376 12.29 -23.68 -4.10
CA LEU A 376 12.75 -22.96 -2.91
C LEU A 376 14.02 -22.17 -3.26
N GLN A 377 13.96 -20.85 -3.10
CA GLN A 377 15.04 -19.89 -3.37
C GLN A 377 15.67 -19.40 -2.07
N TRP A 378 14.87 -19.24 -1.02
CA TRP A 378 15.32 -18.74 0.28
C TRP A 378 14.85 -19.66 1.40
N LEU A 379 15.78 -20.07 2.26
CA LEU A 379 15.48 -20.83 3.46
C LEU A 379 16.15 -20.20 4.68
N ASP A 380 15.32 -19.67 5.56
CA ASP A 380 15.72 -19.22 6.88
C ASP A 380 15.11 -20.10 7.99
N CYS A 381 15.97 -20.81 8.70
CA CYS A 381 15.59 -21.72 9.77
C CYS A 381 16.52 -21.63 10.99
N TYR A 382 17.28 -20.53 11.15
CA TYR A 382 18.15 -20.32 12.31
C TYR A 382 17.36 -20.26 13.63
N ASP A 383 18.02 -20.33 14.79
CA ASP A 383 17.36 -20.30 16.11
C ASP A 383 16.23 -21.35 16.23
N ASN A 384 16.54 -22.58 15.86
CA ASN A 384 15.68 -23.76 16.02
C ASN A 384 16.46 -24.89 16.71
N GLN A 385 15.81 -26.03 16.93
CA GLN A 385 16.40 -27.22 17.59
C GLN A 385 16.74 -28.32 16.58
N LEU A 386 17.05 -27.96 15.33
CA LEU A 386 17.37 -28.89 14.26
C LEU A 386 18.71 -29.59 14.54
N THR A 387 18.72 -30.92 14.52
CA THR A 387 19.95 -31.72 14.68
C THR A 387 20.57 -32.16 13.35
N THR A 388 19.75 -32.19 12.30
CA THR A 388 20.17 -32.45 10.92
C THR A 388 19.32 -31.61 9.97
N LEU A 389 19.89 -31.18 8.86
CA LEU A 389 19.17 -30.50 7.79
C LEU A 389 19.56 -31.10 6.44
N ASN A 390 18.57 -31.60 5.72
CA ASN A 390 18.75 -32.14 4.37
C ASN A 390 18.04 -31.23 3.35
N ALA A 391 18.82 -30.37 2.71
CA ALA A 391 18.39 -29.49 1.62
C ALA A 391 18.73 -30.07 0.23
N SER A 392 19.07 -31.35 0.14
CA SER A 392 19.47 -31.96 -1.13
C SER A 392 18.40 -31.80 -2.20
N GLY A 393 18.84 -31.52 -3.42
CA GLY A 393 17.96 -31.35 -4.58
C GLY A 393 17.12 -30.06 -4.60
N CYS A 394 17.32 -29.13 -3.66
CA CYS A 394 16.73 -27.77 -3.75
C CYS A 394 17.50 -26.95 -4.79
N THR A 395 17.28 -27.25 -6.07
CA THR A 395 18.10 -26.74 -7.19
C THR A 395 18.10 -25.22 -7.33
N SER A 396 17.02 -24.55 -6.93
CA SER A 396 16.86 -23.09 -7.00
C SER A 396 17.30 -22.36 -5.73
N LEU A 397 17.70 -23.09 -4.67
CA LEU A 397 18.04 -22.49 -3.38
C LEU A 397 19.26 -21.60 -3.54
N GLN A 398 19.12 -20.30 -3.25
CA GLN A 398 20.14 -19.27 -3.35
C GLN A 398 20.72 -18.93 -1.98
N GLU A 399 19.86 -18.82 -0.98
CA GLU A 399 20.23 -18.41 0.38
C GLU A 399 19.77 -19.45 1.40
N LEU A 400 20.69 -19.91 2.24
CA LEU A 400 20.44 -20.88 3.30
C LEU A 400 21.00 -20.39 4.63
N TYR A 401 20.11 -20.01 5.55
CA TYR A 401 20.46 -19.60 6.90
C TYR A 401 19.97 -20.65 7.91
N CYS A 402 20.92 -21.36 8.50
CA CYS A 402 20.69 -22.45 9.46
C CYS A 402 21.64 -22.38 10.66
N PHE A 403 22.19 -21.19 10.93
CA PHE A 403 23.05 -20.92 12.07
C PHE A 403 22.28 -20.99 13.39
N ARG A 404 22.96 -21.06 14.54
CA ARG A 404 22.30 -21.16 15.86
C ARG A 404 21.22 -22.25 15.91
N THR A 405 21.54 -23.40 15.35
CA THR A 405 20.76 -24.62 15.51
C THR A 405 21.63 -25.67 16.21
N GLN A 406 21.28 -26.96 16.15
CA GLN A 406 22.04 -28.04 16.79
C GLN A 406 22.60 -29.01 15.74
N LEU A 407 22.91 -28.52 14.54
CA LEU A 407 23.23 -29.37 13.40
C LEU A 407 24.53 -30.14 13.62
N THR A 408 24.43 -31.45 13.50
CA THR A 408 25.56 -32.38 13.41
C THR A 408 25.84 -32.80 11.97
N ALA A 409 24.85 -32.63 11.09
CA ALA A 409 24.96 -32.90 9.66
C ALA A 409 24.13 -31.89 8.85
N LEU A 410 24.69 -31.46 7.72
CA LEU A 410 24.08 -30.57 6.74
C LEU A 410 24.33 -31.14 5.35
N ASP A 411 23.27 -31.40 4.59
CA ASP A 411 23.35 -31.87 3.20
C ASP A 411 22.80 -30.79 2.26
N VAL A 412 23.65 -30.29 1.38
CA VAL A 412 23.30 -29.29 0.34
C VAL A 412 23.57 -29.84 -1.06
N SER A 413 23.67 -31.16 -1.20
CA SER A 413 23.96 -31.80 -2.49
C SER A 413 22.89 -31.47 -3.53
N GLY A 414 23.33 -31.01 -4.71
CA GLY A 414 22.40 -30.62 -5.78
C GLY A 414 21.74 -29.25 -5.60
N CYS A 415 22.08 -28.45 -4.58
CA CYS A 415 21.70 -27.05 -4.48
C CYS A 415 22.49 -26.18 -5.48
N THR A 416 22.22 -26.34 -6.77
CA THR A 416 23.02 -25.76 -7.86
C THR A 416 23.08 -24.23 -7.85
N SER A 417 22.08 -23.56 -7.27
CA SER A 417 21.97 -22.10 -7.20
C SER A 417 22.45 -21.47 -5.89
N LEU A 418 22.89 -22.25 -4.89
CA LEU A 418 23.26 -21.75 -3.55
C LEU A 418 24.45 -20.79 -3.57
N VAL A 419 24.26 -19.52 -3.23
CA VAL A 419 25.31 -18.48 -3.25
C VAL A 419 25.66 -17.96 -1.86
N ASP A 420 24.74 -18.01 -0.91
CA ASP A 420 24.96 -17.61 0.49
C ASP A 420 24.56 -18.74 1.43
N LEU A 421 25.47 -19.13 2.31
CA LEU A 421 25.26 -20.14 3.34
C LEU A 421 25.75 -19.65 4.70
N ARG A 422 24.88 -19.70 5.70
CA ARG A 422 25.27 -19.47 7.11
C ARG A 422 24.93 -20.69 7.94
N CYS A 423 25.97 -21.35 8.45
CA CYS A 423 25.86 -22.54 9.28
C CYS A 423 26.72 -22.46 10.56
N ASP A 424 27.16 -21.26 10.94
CA ASP A 424 27.86 -21.02 12.20
C ASP A 424 27.00 -21.32 13.43
N ASP A 425 27.64 -21.44 14.59
CA ASP A 425 26.96 -21.72 15.86
C ASP A 425 26.10 -22.99 15.84
N ASN A 426 26.74 -24.08 15.39
CA ASN A 426 26.18 -25.43 15.29
C ASN A 426 27.11 -26.45 15.99
N GLN A 427 26.93 -27.74 15.69
CA GLN A 427 27.74 -28.87 16.21
C GLN A 427 28.36 -29.70 15.06
N LEU A 428 28.70 -29.06 13.93
CA LEU A 428 29.23 -29.73 12.75
C LEU A 428 30.66 -30.23 13.00
N ALA A 429 30.84 -31.55 12.90
CA ALA A 429 32.13 -32.20 13.02
C ALA A 429 32.95 -32.12 11.71
N ALA A 430 34.22 -32.53 11.77
CA ALA A 430 35.12 -32.55 10.62
C ALA A 430 34.55 -33.27 9.39
N GLU A 431 33.88 -34.43 9.57
CA GLU A 431 33.28 -35.18 8.46
C GLU A 431 32.07 -34.44 7.85
N ALA A 432 31.27 -33.76 8.67
CA ALA A 432 30.13 -32.98 8.20
C ALA A 432 30.60 -31.79 7.34
N PHE A 433 31.67 -31.09 7.76
CA PHE A 433 32.27 -30.04 6.95
C PHE A 433 32.92 -30.56 5.67
N LYS A 434 33.55 -31.74 5.70
CA LYS A 434 34.12 -32.37 4.50
C LYS A 434 33.02 -32.58 3.46
N LYS A 435 31.92 -33.24 3.86
CA LYS A 435 30.76 -33.42 2.98
C LYS A 435 30.20 -32.10 2.50
N LEU A 436 30.02 -31.11 3.39
CA LEU A 436 29.54 -29.78 3.01
C LEU A 436 30.39 -29.16 1.88
N PHE A 437 31.71 -29.15 2.02
CA PHE A 437 32.62 -28.60 1.01
C PHE A 437 32.59 -29.37 -0.33
N GLU A 438 32.39 -30.68 -0.28
CA GLU A 438 32.20 -31.53 -1.46
C GLU A 438 30.87 -31.20 -2.17
N ASP A 439 29.80 -30.94 -1.41
CA ASP A 439 28.46 -30.63 -1.91
C ASP A 439 28.34 -29.20 -2.47
N LEU A 440 29.16 -28.25 -2.00
CA LEU A 440 29.09 -26.86 -2.47
C LEU A 440 29.25 -26.79 -4.01
N PRO A 441 28.39 -26.05 -4.74
CA PRO A 441 28.45 -25.93 -6.20
C PRO A 441 29.59 -25.01 -6.68
N LYS A 442 29.90 -25.01 -7.98
CA LYS A 442 30.89 -24.07 -8.56
C LYS A 442 30.31 -22.64 -8.66
N ARG A 443 31.10 -21.62 -8.31
CA ARG A 443 30.75 -20.19 -8.32
C ARG A 443 31.77 -19.39 -9.11
N GLU A 444 31.30 -18.65 -10.12
CA GLU A 444 32.16 -17.85 -11.00
C GLU A 444 32.18 -16.37 -10.61
N LEU A 445 31.09 -15.87 -10.01
CA LEU A 445 30.94 -14.46 -9.61
C LEU A 445 31.03 -14.29 -8.09
N TYR A 446 30.10 -14.92 -7.37
CA TYR A 446 29.91 -14.72 -5.94
C TYR A 446 29.43 -16.02 -5.27
N GLY A 447 30.03 -16.35 -4.13
CA GLY A 447 29.72 -17.51 -3.31
C GLY A 447 30.34 -17.31 -1.94
N GLU A 448 29.53 -17.29 -0.89
CA GLU A 448 29.93 -16.95 0.47
C GLU A 448 29.37 -17.98 1.46
N ALA A 449 30.24 -18.48 2.35
CA ALA A 449 29.80 -19.32 3.45
C ALA A 449 30.41 -18.87 4.78
N ILE A 450 29.56 -18.64 5.77
CA ILE A 450 29.94 -18.41 7.17
C ILE A 450 29.86 -19.74 7.90
N LEU A 451 31.01 -20.25 8.32
CA LEU A 451 31.16 -21.64 8.77
C LEU A 451 31.09 -21.77 10.30
N TYR A 452 31.65 -20.81 11.03
CA TYR A 452 31.69 -20.84 12.48
C TYR A 452 31.89 -19.45 13.09
N LYS A 453 31.55 -19.31 14.36
CA LYS A 453 31.85 -18.17 15.23
C LYS A 453 32.89 -18.57 16.27
N ASP A 454 33.86 -17.69 16.54
CA ASP A 454 34.85 -17.94 17.60
C ASP A 454 34.11 -18.17 18.93
N GLY A 455 34.33 -19.35 19.53
CA GLY A 455 33.64 -19.79 20.75
C GLY A 455 32.45 -20.73 20.53
N ASP A 456 32.01 -20.98 19.30
CA ASP A 456 30.92 -21.94 19.03
C ASP A 456 31.35 -23.42 19.14
N SER A 457 30.45 -24.36 18.88
CA SER A 457 30.72 -25.81 18.92
C SER A 457 31.09 -26.45 17.58
N ASN A 458 31.12 -25.68 16.48
CA ASN A 458 31.55 -26.19 15.18
C ASN A 458 33.05 -26.52 15.19
N TYR A 459 33.45 -27.48 14.37
CA TYR A 459 34.86 -27.79 14.11
C TYR A 459 35.56 -26.62 13.39
N LYS A 460 36.79 -26.28 13.81
CA LYS A 460 37.47 -25.02 13.40
C LYS A 460 38.80 -25.20 12.65
N ASP A 461 39.44 -26.37 12.75
CA ASP A 461 40.74 -26.62 12.11
C ASP A 461 40.59 -27.31 10.75
N PHE A 462 40.31 -26.53 9.71
CA PHE A 462 40.17 -27.07 8.35
C PHE A 462 41.49 -27.49 7.68
N SER A 463 42.60 -27.57 8.42
CA SER A 463 43.89 -28.09 7.92
C SER A 463 44.09 -29.59 8.15
N GLN A 464 43.27 -30.21 9.01
CA GLN A 464 43.28 -31.65 9.32
C GLN A 464 41.85 -32.14 9.61
N PRO A 465 41.53 -33.43 9.37
CA PRO A 465 42.36 -34.45 8.72
C PRO A 465 42.62 -34.13 7.22
N PRO A 466 43.57 -34.82 6.55
CA PRO A 466 43.96 -34.48 5.17
C PRO A 466 42.81 -34.46 4.16
N GLU A 467 41.80 -35.31 4.33
CA GLU A 467 40.62 -35.36 3.48
C GLU A 467 39.77 -34.08 3.60
N LEU A 468 39.57 -33.58 4.83
CA LEU A 468 38.87 -32.31 5.07
C LEU A 468 39.66 -31.14 4.49
N ALA A 469 40.98 -31.12 4.65
CA ALA A 469 41.84 -30.08 4.10
C ALA A 469 41.79 -30.03 2.56
N ALA A 470 41.74 -31.21 1.92
CA ALA A 470 41.55 -31.31 0.48
C ALA A 470 40.18 -30.78 0.04
N ALA A 471 39.11 -31.17 0.74
CA ALA A 471 37.74 -30.69 0.47
C ALA A 471 37.62 -29.17 0.65
N PHE A 472 38.19 -28.61 1.73
CA PHE A 472 38.21 -27.17 2.00
C PHE A 472 38.94 -26.38 0.90
N LYS A 473 40.11 -26.86 0.46
CA LYS A 473 40.84 -26.26 -0.67
C LYS A 473 40.02 -26.36 -1.97
N HIS A 474 39.32 -27.47 -2.19
CA HIS A 474 38.48 -27.66 -3.35
C HIS A 474 37.26 -26.72 -3.35
N ALA A 475 36.61 -26.49 -2.20
CA ALA A 475 35.55 -25.49 -2.07
C ALA A 475 36.03 -24.06 -2.42
N LYS A 476 37.23 -23.66 -1.97
CA LYS A 476 37.84 -22.38 -2.39
C LYS A 476 38.10 -22.34 -3.90
N ALA A 477 38.57 -23.44 -4.50
CA ALA A 477 38.79 -23.55 -5.95
C ALA A 477 37.48 -23.54 -6.76
N LYS A 478 36.37 -23.98 -6.15
CA LYS A 478 35.01 -23.79 -6.67
C LYS A 478 34.54 -22.33 -6.59
N GLY A 479 35.34 -21.39 -6.07
CA GLY A 479 35.02 -19.96 -6.04
C GLY A 479 34.38 -19.47 -4.74
N TRP A 480 34.26 -20.32 -3.72
CA TRP A 480 33.68 -19.94 -2.43
C TRP A 480 34.63 -19.14 -1.57
N ARG A 481 34.10 -18.07 -0.98
CA ARG A 481 34.73 -17.30 0.09
C ARG A 481 34.20 -17.85 1.41
N LEU A 482 35.10 -18.40 2.20
CA LEU A 482 34.78 -19.08 3.45
C LEU A 482 35.19 -18.18 4.60
N TYR A 483 34.27 -17.96 5.54
CA TYR A 483 34.43 -17.00 6.62
C TYR A 483 34.17 -17.62 7.98
N LYS A 484 34.69 -16.94 9.00
CA LYS A 484 34.32 -17.08 10.40
C LYS A 484 33.87 -15.73 10.96
N ILE A 485 33.15 -15.74 12.07
CA ILE A 485 32.82 -14.55 12.86
C ILE A 485 33.75 -14.47 14.08
N ASN A 486 34.39 -13.32 14.31
CA ASN A 486 35.18 -13.03 15.50
C ASN A 486 34.81 -11.64 16.04
N ASN A 487 34.28 -11.57 17.27
CA ASN A 487 33.85 -10.30 17.89
C ASN A 487 32.97 -9.45 16.97
N ASP A 488 32.01 -10.09 16.29
CA ASP A 488 31.08 -9.51 15.31
C ASP A 488 31.72 -9.02 14.00
N ASP A 489 33.03 -9.18 13.83
CA ASP A 489 33.72 -8.98 12.56
C ASP A 489 33.75 -10.27 11.72
N LEU A 490 33.50 -10.11 10.41
CA LEU A 490 33.60 -11.19 9.43
C LEU A 490 35.06 -11.36 8.97
N MET A 491 35.67 -12.52 9.26
CA MET A 491 37.06 -12.82 8.91
C MET A 491 37.16 -13.97 7.90
N LYS A 492 37.94 -13.77 6.84
CA LYS A 492 38.15 -14.78 5.79
C LYS A 492 39.12 -15.89 6.27
N LEU A 493 38.79 -17.14 5.97
CA LEU A 493 39.56 -18.35 6.28
C LEU A 493 40.47 -18.81 5.14
#